data_AF-A0A8T4SXZ4-F1
#
_entry.id   AF-A0A8T4SXZ4-F1
#
_cell.length_a   1.000
_cell.length_b   1.000
_cell.length_c   1.000
_cell.angle_alpha   90.00
_cell.angle_beta   90.00
_cell.angle_gamma   90.00
#
_symmetry.space_group_name_H-M   'P 1'
#
loop_
_entity.id
_entity.type
_entity.pdbx_description
1 polymer ?
#
loop_
_entity_poly.entity_id
_entity_poly.type
_entity_poly.pdbx_seq_one_letter_code
_entity_poly.pdbx_strand_id
1 'polypeptide(L)'
;MVKSKIRKISKKCIVCGKRINLTLYSDKNYRGGYYFGTMELPFGKGEYKDLKTTKLFGKKIKITKWTGKKRKVEYWECYSCYEEGQNESWLEDIIGRLYGKRCKDYNKGCGCCKAWEVYDMIIDYSRGRL
;
A
#
# COMPACT_ATOMS: atom_id res chain seq x y z
N MET A 1 -9.65 -35.77 18.90
CA MET A 1 -9.09 -34.42 18.71
C MET A 1 -7.91 -34.53 17.74
N VAL A 2 -8.09 -34.16 16.47
CA VAL A 2 -7.01 -34.23 15.48
C VAL A 2 -5.98 -33.16 15.82
N LYS A 3 -4.74 -33.55 16.12
CA LYS A 3 -3.63 -32.62 16.33
C LYS A 3 -3.45 -31.81 15.04
N SER A 4 -3.94 -30.57 15.02
CA SER A 4 -3.80 -29.70 13.85
C SER A 4 -2.31 -29.48 13.60
N LYS A 5 -1.80 -29.88 12.43
CA LYS A 5 -0.41 -29.66 12.07
C LYS A 5 -0.20 -28.16 11.91
N ILE A 6 0.54 -27.56 12.85
CA ILE A 6 0.87 -26.14 12.83
C ILE A 6 2.24 -25.96 12.20
N ARG A 7 2.33 -25.17 11.13
CA ARG A 7 3.60 -24.78 10.52
C ARG A 7 3.83 -23.30 10.77
N LYS A 8 4.96 -22.96 11.38
CA LYS A 8 5.40 -21.56 11.51
C LYS A 8 6.29 -21.21 10.33
N ILE A 9 6.00 -20.08 9.68
CA ILE A 9 6.84 -19.52 8.63
C ILE A 9 7.10 -18.04 8.92
N SER A 10 8.22 -17.52 8.42
CA SER A 10 8.55 -16.11 8.55
C SER A 10 8.47 -15.43 7.19
N LYS A 11 7.87 -14.25 7.14
CA LYS A 11 7.86 -13.35 5.98
C LYS A 11 8.41 -11.98 6.37
N LYS A 12 8.61 -11.10 5.38
CA LYS A 12 9.03 -9.72 5.59
C LYS A 12 7.88 -8.81 5.17
N CYS A 13 7.52 -7.84 6.00
CA CYS A 13 6.58 -6.81 5.62
C CYS A 13 7.17 -6.00 4.47
N ILE A 14 6.43 -5.86 3.38
CA ILE A 14 6.87 -5.11 2.20
C ILE A 14 6.91 -3.60 2.46
N VAL A 15 6.06 -3.10 3.37
CA VAL A 15 5.96 -1.67 3.73
C VAL A 15 7.08 -1.26 4.69
N CYS A 16 7.13 -1.82 5.89
CA CYS A 16 8.09 -1.40 6.92
C CYS A 16 9.33 -2.30 7.05
N GLY A 17 9.41 -3.40 6.30
CA GLY A 17 10.54 -4.33 6.36
C GLY A 17 10.62 -5.22 7.61
N LYS A 18 9.71 -5.05 8.59
CA LYS A 18 9.68 -5.89 9.81
C LYS A 18 9.42 -7.36 9.48
N ARG A 19 9.98 -8.26 10.30
CA ARG A 19 9.72 -9.70 10.19
C ARG A 19 8.31 -10.03 10.69
N ILE A 20 7.57 -10.81 9.91
CA ILE A 20 6.22 -11.27 10.20
C ILE A 20 6.28 -12.77 10.51
N ASN A 21 5.82 -13.18 11.69
CA ASN A 21 5.71 -14.59 12.06
C ASN A 21 4.31 -15.09 11.75
N LEU A 22 4.19 -16.00 10.79
CA LEU A 22 2.92 -16.57 10.35
C LEU A 22 2.73 -17.97 10.94
N THR A 23 1.51 -18.26 11.35
CA THR A 23 1.07 -19.59 11.78
C THR A 23 0.11 -20.14 10.74
N LEU A 24 0.50 -21.21 10.05
CA LEU A 24 -0.33 -21.93 9.09
C LEU A 24 -1.01 -23.12 9.79
N TYR A 25 -2.32 -23.22 9.62
CA TYR A 25 -3.15 -24.29 10.16
C TYR A 25 -3.44 -25.35 9.09
N SER A 26 -3.83 -26.56 9.52
CA SER A 26 -4.09 -27.69 8.62
C SER A 26 -5.29 -27.49 7.69
N ASP A 27 -6.21 -26.61 8.07
CA ASP A 27 -7.38 -26.20 7.30
C ASP A 27 -7.06 -25.13 6.23
N LYS A 28 -5.77 -24.83 6.02
CA LYS A 28 -5.25 -23.81 5.10
C LYS A 28 -5.55 -22.36 5.53
N ASN A 29 -6.09 -22.14 6.73
CA ASN A 29 -6.13 -20.81 7.32
C ASN A 29 -4.74 -20.41 7.87
N TYR A 30 -4.57 -19.11 8.10
CA TYR A 30 -3.33 -18.58 8.69
C TYR A 30 -3.59 -17.41 9.64
N ARG A 31 -2.59 -17.10 10.49
CA ARG A 31 -2.57 -15.92 11.37
C ARG A 31 -1.20 -15.25 11.40
N GLY A 32 -1.15 -13.96 11.70
CA GLY A 32 0.07 -13.21 12.02
C GLY A 32 0.49 -12.14 11.01
N GLY A 33 -0.20 -12.01 9.87
CA GLY A 33 0.03 -10.97 8.86
C GLY A 33 -1.08 -10.95 7.82
N TYR A 34 -0.97 -10.11 6.81
CA TYR A 34 -1.96 -9.94 5.74
C TYR A 34 -1.34 -10.18 4.38
N TYR A 35 -1.92 -11.10 3.61
CA TYR A 35 -1.50 -11.44 2.25
C TYR A 35 -2.39 -10.75 1.23
N PHE A 36 -1.78 -10.06 0.26
CA PHE A 36 -2.50 -9.32 -0.77
C PHE A 36 -2.33 -9.91 -2.18
N GLY A 37 -1.52 -10.96 -2.31
CA GLY A 37 -1.22 -11.57 -3.60
C GLY A 37 0.27 -11.57 -3.91
N THR A 38 0.57 -11.66 -5.19
CA THR A 38 1.94 -11.70 -5.69
C THR A 38 2.18 -10.58 -6.69
N MET A 39 3.38 -10.00 -6.66
CA MET A 39 3.83 -8.99 -7.61
C MET A 39 5.12 -9.42 -8.30
N GLU A 40 5.36 -8.90 -9.50
CA GLU A 40 6.64 -9.05 -10.18
C GLU A 40 7.54 -7.85 -9.88
N LEU A 41 8.71 -8.12 -9.31
CA LEU A 41 9.73 -7.10 -9.11
C LEU A 41 10.88 -7.26 -10.12
N PRO A 42 11.39 -6.17 -10.69
CA PRO A 42 12.62 -6.20 -11.47
C PRO A 42 13.78 -6.70 -10.59
N PHE A 43 14.64 -7.55 -11.15
CA PHE A 43 15.78 -8.11 -10.43
C PHE A 43 16.97 -8.33 -11.36
N GLY A 44 18.18 -8.05 -10.85
CA GLY A 44 19.43 -8.18 -11.60
C GLY A 44 19.67 -7.02 -12.57
N LYS A 45 20.50 -7.26 -13.60
CA LYS A 45 20.82 -6.26 -14.63
C LYS A 45 19.67 -6.14 -15.64
N GLY A 46 19.35 -4.90 -15.99
CA GLY A 46 18.33 -4.54 -16.97
C GLY A 46 18.19 -3.03 -17.04
N GLU A 47 17.34 -2.57 -17.94
CA GLU A 47 17.04 -1.15 -18.12
C GLU A 47 15.53 -0.98 -18.34
N TYR A 48 15.01 0.19 -17.98
CA TYR A 48 13.65 0.55 -18.32
C TYR A 48 13.64 1.12 -19.73
N LYS A 49 13.07 0.38 -20.68
CA LYS A 49 12.86 0.87 -22.04
C LYS A 49 11.48 1.48 -22.17
N ASP A 50 11.42 2.58 -22.89
CA ASP A 50 10.17 3.22 -23.23
C ASP A 50 9.41 2.34 -24.22
N LEU A 51 8.17 2.01 -23.88
CA LEU A 51 7.28 1.33 -24.80
C LEU A 51 6.48 2.34 -25.62
N LYS A 52 5.84 3.28 -24.92
CA LYS A 52 4.98 4.29 -25.52
C LYS A 52 4.71 5.44 -24.56
N THR A 53 4.33 6.58 -25.11
CA THR A 53 3.76 7.69 -24.33
C THR A 53 2.25 7.64 -24.46
N THR A 54 1.53 7.69 -23.33
CA THR A 54 0.06 7.79 -23.31
C THR A 54 -0.37 9.06 -22.57
N LYS A 55 -1.61 9.50 -22.78
CA LYS A 55 -2.19 10.62 -22.04
C LYS A 55 -3.11 10.05 -20.97
N LEU A 56 -2.74 10.20 -19.71
CA LEU A 56 -3.54 9.80 -18.56
C LEU A 56 -3.83 11.05 -17.71
N PHE A 57 -5.09 11.32 -17.42
CA PHE A 57 -5.53 12.51 -16.67
C PHE A 57 -4.98 13.84 -17.22
N GLY A 58 -4.93 13.99 -18.56
CA GLY A 58 -4.41 15.20 -19.19
C GLY A 58 -2.87 15.29 -19.25
N LYS A 59 -2.14 14.45 -18.51
CA LYS A 59 -0.68 14.43 -18.47
C LYS A 59 -0.13 13.37 -19.43
N LYS A 60 0.95 13.71 -20.14
CA LYS A 60 1.70 12.73 -20.96
C LYS A 60 2.54 11.87 -20.01
N ILE A 61 2.24 10.58 -19.96
CA ILE A 61 2.94 9.59 -19.15
C ILE A 61 3.70 8.64 -20.07
N LYS A 62 4.99 8.47 -19.78
CA LYS A 62 5.86 7.52 -20.47
C LYS A 62 5.71 6.14 -19.82
N ILE A 63 5.18 5.18 -20.58
CA ILE A 63 5.08 3.79 -20.14
C ILE A 63 6.41 3.13 -20.44
N THR A 64 7.11 2.70 -19.39
CA THR A 64 8.36 1.97 -19.50
C THR A 64 8.16 0.50 -19.15
N LYS A 65 9.02 -0.36 -19.70
CA LYS A 65 9.09 -1.78 -19.38
C LYS A 65 10.52 -2.15 -19.02
N TRP A 66 10.65 -2.85 -17.90
CA TRP A 66 11.91 -3.46 -17.49
C TRP A 66 12.31 -4.58 -18.46
N THR A 67 13.51 -4.50 -19.01
CA THR A 67 14.06 -5.49 -19.96
C THR A 67 14.77 -6.65 -19.29
N GLY A 68 15.18 -6.48 -18.02
CA GLY A 68 15.91 -7.49 -17.27
C GLY A 68 15.01 -8.60 -16.73
N LYS A 69 15.62 -9.49 -15.94
CA LYS A 69 14.88 -10.55 -15.25
C LYS A 69 13.90 -9.94 -14.23
N LYS A 70 12.80 -10.64 -14.03
CA LYS A 70 11.83 -10.34 -12.99
C LYS A 70 11.74 -11.53 -12.03
N ARG A 71 11.41 -11.25 -10.78
CA ARG A 71 11.09 -12.29 -9.79
C ARG A 71 9.71 -12.05 -9.23
N LYS A 72 8.96 -13.14 -9.04
CA LYS A 72 7.68 -13.11 -8.38
C LYS A 72 7.92 -13.10 -6.87
N VAL A 73 7.34 -12.14 -6.17
CA VAL A 73 7.37 -12.06 -4.71
C VAL A 73 5.95 -11.98 -4.17
N GLU A 74 5.75 -12.50 -2.97
CA GLU A 74 4.50 -12.36 -2.25
C GLU A 74 4.45 -10.99 -1.55
N TYR A 75 3.31 -10.34 -1.62
CA TYR A 75 3.06 -9.07 -0.94
C TYR A 75 2.43 -9.36 0.43
N TRP A 76 3.19 -9.07 1.48
CA TRP A 76 2.78 -9.28 2.88
C TRP A 76 2.90 -7.98 3.68
N GLU A 77 1.91 -7.71 4.52
CA GLU A 77 1.96 -6.62 5.50
C GLU A 77 1.83 -7.14 6.93
N CYS A 78 2.51 -6.46 7.86
CA CYS A 78 2.28 -6.67 9.28
C CYS A 78 1.00 -5.94 9.70
N TYR A 79 0.43 -6.35 10.83
CA TYR A 79 -0.83 -5.79 11.34
C TYR A 79 -0.82 -4.26 11.41
N SER A 80 0.24 -3.64 11.94
CA SER A 80 0.32 -2.18 12.04
C SER A 80 0.25 -1.46 10.69
N CYS A 81 0.97 -1.96 9.66
CA CYS A 81 0.95 -1.34 8.34
C CYS A 81 -0.38 -1.55 7.62
N TYR A 82 -0.98 -2.73 7.81
CA TYR A 82 -2.30 -3.00 7.28
C TYR A 82 -3.34 -2.06 7.89
N GLU A 83 -3.38 -1.95 9.22
CA GLU A 83 -4.33 -1.10 9.92
C GLU A 83 -4.12 0.38 9.62
N GLU A 84 -2.88 0.84 9.56
CA GLU A 84 -2.56 2.19 9.12
C GLU A 84 -3.19 2.45 7.74
N GLY A 85 -2.92 1.59 6.75
CA GLY A 85 -3.52 1.72 5.42
C GLY A 85 -5.06 1.69 5.40
N GLN A 86 -5.69 0.87 6.25
CA GLN A 86 -7.15 0.86 6.40
C GLN A 86 -7.67 2.17 7.01
N ASN A 87 -7.01 2.67 8.05
CA ASN A 87 -7.40 3.91 8.73
C ASN A 87 -7.25 5.13 7.83
N GLU A 88 -6.16 5.21 7.05
CA GLU A 88 -5.96 6.28 6.07
C GLU A 88 -7.08 6.25 5.01
N SER A 89 -7.38 5.07 4.45
CA SER A 89 -8.44 4.93 3.46
C SER A 89 -9.82 5.26 4.02
N TRP A 90 -10.10 4.87 5.26
CA TRP A 90 -11.35 5.22 5.94
C TRP A 90 -11.46 6.73 6.16
N LEU A 91 -10.40 7.37 6.64
CA LEU A 91 -10.38 8.80 6.90
C LEU A 91 -10.56 9.60 5.60
N GLU A 92 -9.90 9.17 4.51
CA GLU A 92 -10.06 9.78 3.19
C GLU A 92 -11.52 9.72 2.71
N ASP A 93 -12.19 8.56 2.85
CA ASP A 93 -13.59 8.39 2.47
C ASP A 93 -14.53 9.24 3.35
N ILE A 94 -14.32 9.29 4.66
CA ILE A 94 -15.13 10.12 5.57
C ILE A 94 -14.98 11.62 5.25
N ILE A 95 -13.75 12.12 5.07
CA ILE A 95 -13.53 13.51 4.69
C ILE A 95 -14.16 13.81 3.33
N GLY A 96 -14.00 12.91 2.36
CA GLY A 96 -14.63 13.02 1.05
C GLY A 96 -16.16 13.07 1.08
N ARG A 97 -16.79 12.29 1.97
CA ARG A 97 -18.27 12.28 2.15
C ARG A 97 -18.78 13.53 2.85
N LEU A 98 -18.10 13.99 3.89
CA LEU A 98 -18.57 15.11 4.72
C LEU A 98 -18.23 16.49 4.12
N TYR A 99 -17.06 16.62 3.52
CA TYR A 99 -16.52 17.91 3.05
C TYR A 99 -16.35 17.99 1.54
N GLY A 100 -16.57 16.88 0.82
CA GLY A 100 -16.40 16.78 -0.61
C GLY A 100 -14.96 16.46 -1.03
N LYS A 101 -14.78 16.28 -2.35
CA LYS A 101 -13.46 16.05 -2.95
C LYS A 101 -12.53 17.24 -2.71
N ARG A 102 -11.22 16.98 -2.68
CA ARG A 102 -10.20 18.04 -2.65
C ARG A 102 -10.46 19.09 -3.73
N CYS A 103 -10.43 20.36 -3.30
CA CYS A 103 -10.45 21.48 -4.22
C CYS A 103 -9.24 21.40 -5.17
N LYS A 104 -9.41 21.86 -6.41
CA LYS A 104 -8.30 21.95 -7.37
C LYS A 104 -7.26 22.97 -6.92
N ASP A 105 -7.74 24.10 -6.41
CA ASP A 105 -6.94 25.21 -5.93
C ASP A 105 -7.18 25.38 -4.42
N TYR A 106 -6.09 25.58 -3.67
CA TYR A 106 -6.18 25.80 -2.23
C TYR A 106 -6.76 27.19 -1.95
N ASN A 107 -7.78 27.23 -1.08
CA ASN A 107 -8.34 28.46 -0.57
C ASN A 107 -8.45 28.39 0.95
N LYS A 108 -7.72 29.28 1.64
CA LYS A 108 -7.65 29.35 3.11
C LYS A 108 -9.01 29.59 3.78
N GLY A 109 -9.98 30.19 3.07
CA GLY A 109 -11.35 30.39 3.54
C GLY A 109 -12.28 29.20 3.32
N CYS A 110 -11.87 28.19 2.55
CA CYS A 110 -12.72 27.06 2.19
C CYS A 110 -12.70 25.97 3.28
N GLY A 111 -13.89 25.58 3.78
CA GLY A 111 -14.03 24.49 4.76
C GLY A 111 -13.49 23.15 4.27
N CYS A 112 -13.66 22.84 2.97
CA CYS A 112 -13.10 21.64 2.36
C CYS A 112 -11.56 21.65 2.40
N CYS A 113 -10.92 22.76 2.02
CA CYS A 113 -9.46 22.88 2.06
C CYS A 113 -8.90 22.68 3.48
N LYS A 114 -9.55 23.24 4.50
CA LYS A 114 -9.16 23.05 5.91
C LYS A 114 -9.32 21.60 6.37
N ALA A 115 -10.41 20.94 6.00
CA ALA A 115 -10.64 19.53 6.35
C ALA A 115 -9.54 18.62 5.76
N TRP A 116 -9.17 18.87 4.49
CA TRP A 116 -8.10 18.14 3.84
C TRP A 116 -6.70 18.48 4.37
N GLU A 117 -6.47 19.70 4.85
CA GLU A 117 -5.23 20.09 5.55
C GLU A 117 -5.08 19.35 6.88
N VAL A 118 -6.17 19.21 7.66
CA VAL A 118 -6.16 18.40 8.89
C VAL A 118 -5.93 16.92 8.57
N TYR A 119 -6.55 16.40 7.51
CA TYR A 119 -6.26 15.05 7.01
C TYR A 119 -4.77 14.90 6.72
N ASP A 120 -4.17 15.79 5.93
CA ASP A 120 -2.75 15.71 5.55
C ASP A 120 -1.84 15.73 6.79
N MET A 121 -2.15 16.58 7.77
CA MET A 121 -1.44 16.63 9.05
C MET A 121 -1.54 15.32 9.85
N ILE A 122 -2.72 14.70 9.92
CA ILE A 122 -2.91 13.41 10.62
C ILE A 122 -2.08 12.30 9.94
N ILE A 123 -2.11 12.25 8.61
CA ILE A 123 -1.39 11.24 7.81
C ILE A 123 0.13 11.46 7.85
N ASP A 124 0.58 12.70 7.87
CA ASP A 124 1.99 13.02 7.98
C ASP A 124 2.52 12.65 9.37
N TYR A 125 1.74 12.92 10.43
CA TYR A 125 2.06 12.50 11.79
C TYR A 125 2.11 10.97 11.96
N SER A 126 1.10 10.24 11.45
CA SER A 126 1.07 8.76 11.57
C SER A 126 2.27 8.09 10.91
N ARG A 127 2.73 8.65 9.78
CA ARG A 127 3.89 8.17 9.03
C ARG A 127 5.24 8.67 9.57
N GLY A 128 5.25 9.46 10.64
CA GLY A 128 6.47 10.01 11.25
C GLY A 128 7.20 11.02 10.36
N ARG A 129 6.45 11.82 9.60
CA ARG A 129 6.98 12.92 8.76
C ARG A 129 6.92 14.29 9.44
N LEU A 130 6.34 14.37 10.64
CA LEU A 130 6.24 15.52 11.52
C LEU A 130 6.92 15.24 12.87
#